data_AF-A0A7Y1ZT68-F1
#
_entry.id   AF-A0A7Y1ZT68-F1
#
_cell.length_a   1.000
_cell.length_b   1.000
_cell.length_c   1.000
_cell.angle_alpha   90.00
_cell.angle_beta   90.00
_cell.angle_gamma   90.00
#
_symmetry.space_group_name_H-M   'P 1'
#
loop_
_entity.id
_entity.type
_entity.pdbx_description
1 polymer ?
#
loop_
_entity_poly.entity_id
_entity_poly.type
_entity_poly.pdbx_seq_one_letter_code
_entity_poly.pdbx_strand_id
1 'polypeptide(L)'
;MKKTCTILIAVAALAGCGSGGVDRDGSRDLFISQIEESTGFKADADCIDKVFDQYSDDELKDFDEAENQDTAAFEEFSAKLIECVDTETG
;
A
#
# COMPACT_ATOMS: atom_id res chain seq x y z
N MET A 1 -17.43 5.57 -10.70
CA MET A 1 -16.02 5.97 -10.77
C MET A 1 -15.77 7.06 -9.72
N LYS A 2 -15.73 6.71 -8.42
CA LYS A 2 -15.51 7.66 -7.31
C LYS A 2 -14.75 7.04 -6.12
N LYS A 3 -14.31 5.78 -6.22
CA LYS A 3 -13.76 5.01 -5.09
C LYS A 3 -12.22 4.93 -5.09
N THR A 4 -11.56 5.35 -6.17
CA THR A 4 -10.13 5.07 -6.40
C THR A 4 -9.17 6.12 -5.81
N CYS A 5 -9.64 7.26 -5.30
CA CYS A 5 -8.75 8.38 -4.95
C CYS A 5 -8.28 8.44 -3.49
N THR A 6 -8.85 7.65 -2.55
CA THR A 6 -8.53 7.80 -1.12
C THR A 6 -7.32 6.94 -0.68
N ILE A 7 -6.88 5.99 -1.50
CA ILE A 7 -5.92 4.94 -1.09
C ILE A 7 -4.46 5.35 -1.34
N LEU A 8 -4.25 6.42 -2.10
CA LEU A 8 -2.92 6.90 -2.54
C LEU A 8 -2.01 7.40 -1.40
N ILE A 9 -2.54 7.63 -0.20
CA ILE A 9 -1.80 8.29 0.90
C ILE A 9 -1.03 7.27 1.77
N ALA A 10 -1.35 5.98 1.71
CA ALA A 10 -0.81 5.00 2.63
C ALA A 10 0.60 4.48 2.32
N VAL A 11 1.13 4.77 1.14
CA VAL A 11 2.43 4.25 0.67
C VAL A 11 3.61 5.11 1.13
N ALA A 12 3.37 6.33 1.60
CA ALA A 12 4.41 7.34 1.94
C ALA A 12 5.15 7.11 3.27
N ALA A 13 5.14 5.89 3.80
CA ALA A 13 5.79 5.54 5.07
C ALA A 13 6.77 4.36 4.94
N LEU A 14 7.13 3.96 3.71
CA LEU A 14 8.08 2.88 3.45
C LEU A 14 9.52 3.29 3.81
N ALA A 15 9.80 4.60 3.87
CA ALA A 15 11.07 5.18 4.28
C ALA A 15 11.27 5.18 5.82
N GLY A 16 11.18 4.00 6.44
CA GLY A 16 11.54 3.77 7.84
C GLY A 16 13.06 3.92 8.05
N CYS A 17 13.43 4.96 8.79
CA CYS A 17 14.78 5.34 9.19
C CYS A 17 15.60 4.18 9.81
N GLY A 18 16.38 3.48 8.99
CA GLY A 18 17.29 2.43 9.45
C GLY A 18 18.06 1.83 8.30
N SER A 19 19.28 2.30 8.08
CA SER A 19 20.35 1.75 7.23
C SER A 19 20.07 0.35 6.61
N GLY A 20 19.30 0.27 5.52
CA GLY A 20 19.38 -0.84 4.57
C GLY A 20 18.10 -1.37 3.90
N GLY A 21 16.88 -1.12 4.40
CA GLY A 21 15.69 -1.84 3.89
C GLY A 21 14.38 -1.06 3.96
N VAL A 22 13.34 -1.62 3.34
CA VAL A 22 11.95 -1.13 3.41
C VAL A 22 11.26 -1.75 4.61
N ASP A 23 10.57 -0.95 5.42
CA ASP A 23 9.75 -1.45 6.52
C ASP A 23 8.39 -1.93 5.99
N ARG A 24 8.38 -3.16 5.44
CA ARG A 24 7.19 -3.79 4.86
C ARG A 24 6.10 -4.03 5.90
N ASP A 25 6.48 -4.53 7.08
CA ASP A 25 5.55 -4.79 8.18
C ASP A 25 4.88 -3.50 8.68
N GLY A 26 5.67 -2.45 8.93
CA GLY A 26 5.15 -1.14 9.35
C GLY A 26 4.26 -0.51 8.27
N SER A 27 4.62 -0.67 7.01
CA SER A 27 3.83 -0.14 5.88
C SER A 27 2.51 -0.89 5.69
N ARG A 28 2.51 -2.22 5.88
CA ARG A 28 1.29 -3.03 5.88
C ARG A 28 0.37 -2.56 6.99
N ASP A 29 0.88 -2.47 8.21
CA ASP A 29 0.07 -2.12 9.38
C ASP A 29 -0.51 -0.70 9.23
N LEU A 30 0.26 0.24 8.67
CA LEU A 30 -0.22 1.59 8.34
C LEU A 30 -1.28 1.58 7.24
N PHE A 31 -1.10 0.78 6.18
CA PHE A 31 -2.09 0.64 5.12
C PHE A 31 -3.41 0.07 5.67
N ILE A 32 -3.35 -1.03 6.42
CA ILE A 32 -4.52 -1.65 7.07
C ILE A 32 -5.21 -0.63 7.98
N SER A 33 -4.46 0.02 8.87
CA SER A 33 -5.01 1.01 9.80
C SER A 33 -5.71 2.15 9.08
N GLN A 34 -5.13 2.67 7.98
CA GLN A 34 -5.75 3.76 7.22
C GLN A 34 -7.00 3.32 6.47
N ILE A 35 -6.99 2.13 5.87
CA ILE A 35 -8.16 1.59 5.18
C ILE A 35 -9.29 1.34 6.18
N GLU A 36 -9.01 0.66 7.29
CA GLU A 36 -10.01 0.35 8.33
C GLU A 36 -10.58 1.63 8.95
N GLU A 37 -9.75 2.63 9.25
CA GLU A 37 -10.19 3.91 9.82
C GLU A 37 -10.94 4.79 8.81
N SER A 38 -10.46 4.87 7.57
CA SER A 38 -11.01 5.80 6.56
C SER A 38 -12.26 5.26 5.87
N THR A 39 -12.39 3.94 5.74
CA THR A 39 -13.44 3.31 4.93
C THR A 39 -14.36 2.41 5.74
N GLY A 40 -13.91 1.91 6.91
CA GLY A 40 -14.63 0.89 7.67
C GLY A 40 -14.55 -0.52 7.06
N PHE A 41 -13.83 -0.69 5.95
CA PHE A 41 -13.55 -2.00 5.35
C PHE A 41 -12.37 -2.69 6.01
N LYS A 42 -12.33 -4.01 5.94
CA LYS A 42 -11.20 -4.80 6.44
C LYS A 42 -10.20 -5.05 5.33
N ALA A 43 -8.93 -4.98 5.67
CA ALA A 43 -7.84 -5.32 4.77
C ALA A 43 -7.21 -6.66 5.18
N ASP A 44 -6.90 -7.51 4.19
CA ASP A 44 -6.25 -8.80 4.40
C ASP A 44 -4.73 -8.61 4.46
N ALA A 45 -4.18 -8.79 5.66
CA ALA A 45 -2.75 -8.66 5.93
C ALA A 45 -1.90 -9.63 5.11
N ASP A 46 -2.32 -10.90 5.00
CA ASP A 46 -1.59 -11.94 4.26
C ASP A 46 -1.60 -11.65 2.74
N CYS A 47 -2.68 -11.04 2.23
CA CYS A 47 -2.76 -10.58 0.85
C CYS A 47 -1.80 -9.41 0.61
N ILE A 48 -1.78 -8.42 1.49
CA ILE A 48 -0.89 -7.25 1.37
C ILE A 48 0.58 -7.69 1.39
N ASP A 49 0.95 -8.60 2.30
CA ASP A 49 2.31 -9.13 2.35
C ASP A 49 2.71 -9.82 1.03
N LYS A 50 1.81 -10.59 0.43
CA LYS A 50 2.04 -11.19 -0.89
C LYS A 50 2.17 -10.16 -2.01
N VAL A 51 1.51 -9.01 -1.90
CA VAL A 51 1.70 -7.91 -2.84
C VAL A 51 3.08 -7.30 -2.64
N PHE A 52 3.49 -6.98 -1.41
CA PHE A 52 4.83 -6.46 -1.12
C PHE A 52 5.95 -7.40 -1.54
N ASP A 53 5.77 -8.71 -1.38
CA ASP A 53 6.73 -9.73 -1.82
C ASP A 53 6.91 -9.83 -3.34
N GLN A 54 6.00 -9.27 -4.14
CA GLN A 54 6.16 -9.18 -5.59
C GLN A 54 7.11 -8.05 -6.02
N TYR A 55 7.40 -7.10 -5.14
CA TYR A 55 8.23 -5.93 -5.45
C TYR A 55 9.52 -5.96 -4.61
N SER A 56 10.61 -5.51 -5.22
CA SER A 56 11.89 -5.33 -4.52
C SER A 56 11.83 -4.14 -3.57
N ASP A 57 12.73 -4.13 -2.58
CA ASP A 57 12.84 -2.99 -1.65
C ASP A 57 13.19 -1.68 -2.37
N ASP A 58 13.88 -1.73 -3.51
CA ASP A 58 14.19 -0.54 -4.28
C ASP A 58 12.94 -0.05 -5.04
N GLU A 59 12.13 -0.94 -5.63
CA GLU A 59 10.84 -0.57 -6.25
C GLU A 59 9.86 0.01 -5.22
N LEU A 60 9.80 -0.59 -4.03
CA LEU A 60 8.96 -0.09 -2.95
C LEU A 60 9.44 1.28 -2.44
N LYS A 61 10.76 1.52 -2.36
CA LYS A 61 11.29 2.87 -2.07
C LYS A 61 10.93 3.85 -3.17
N ASP A 62 11.05 3.45 -4.44
CA ASP A 62 10.69 4.31 -5.56
C ASP A 62 9.21 4.72 -5.44
N PHE A 63 8.31 3.84 -5.01
CA PHE A 63 6.89 4.16 -4.78
C PHE A 63 6.61 5.11 -3.59
N ASP A 64 7.52 5.18 -2.61
CA ASP A 64 7.47 6.16 -1.51
C ASP A 64 7.77 7.58 -2.03
N GLU A 65 8.59 7.69 -3.08
CA GLU A 65 8.90 8.96 -3.72
C GLU A 65 7.70 9.49 -4.51
N ALA A 66 7.18 10.65 -4.09
CA ALA A 66 5.98 11.26 -4.68
C ALA A 66 6.05 11.46 -6.21
N GLU A 67 7.24 11.59 -6.80
CA GLU A 67 7.42 11.71 -8.25
C GLU A 67 7.14 10.42 -9.04
N ASN A 68 7.15 9.27 -8.37
CA ASN A 68 6.92 7.96 -8.97
C ASN A 68 5.51 7.40 -8.69
N GLN A 69 4.68 8.13 -7.94
CA GLN A 69 3.30 7.74 -7.61
C GLN A 69 2.32 7.88 -8.80
N ASP A 70 2.74 8.52 -9.89
CA ASP A 70 1.98 8.60 -11.15
C ASP A 70 2.48 7.58 -12.21
N THR A 71 3.34 6.64 -11.81
CA THR A 71 3.85 5.61 -12.73
C THR A 71 2.87 4.44 -12.88
N ALA A 72 2.87 3.80 -14.06
CA ALA A 72 2.07 2.60 -14.30
C ALA A 72 2.39 1.45 -13.32
N ALA A 73 3.64 1.37 -12.84
CA ALA A 73 4.06 0.39 -11.85
C ALA A 73 3.40 0.66 -10.49
N PHE A 74 3.32 1.92 -10.08
CA PHE A 74 2.62 2.33 -8.86
C PHE A 74 1.10 2.14 -8.97
N GLU A 75 0.51 2.41 -10.15
CA GLU A 75 -0.91 2.14 -10.39
C GLU A 75 -1.23 0.65 -10.26
N GLU A 76 -0.39 -0.23 -10.82
CA GLU A 76 -0.53 -1.68 -10.68
C GLU A 76 -0.40 -2.13 -9.22
N PHE A 77 0.63 -1.64 -8.53
CA PHE A 77 0.86 -1.89 -7.11
C PHE A 77 -0.36 -1.49 -6.26
N SER A 78 -0.85 -0.28 -6.46
CA SER A 78 -2.04 0.24 -5.77
C SER A 78 -3.29 -0.57 -6.09
N ALA A 79 -3.47 -1.00 -7.34
CA ALA A 79 -4.60 -1.84 -7.73
C ALA A 79 -4.57 -3.19 -7.00
N LYS A 80 -3.41 -3.86 -6.92
CA LYS A 80 -3.26 -5.12 -6.19
C LYS A 80 -3.53 -4.95 -4.69
N LEU A 81 -3.10 -3.86 -4.08
CA LEU A 81 -3.42 -3.56 -2.68
C LEU A 81 -4.93 -3.36 -2.45
N ILE A 82 -5.64 -2.76 -3.41
CA ILE A 82 -7.10 -2.60 -3.35
C ILE A 82 -7.80 -3.96 -3.41
N GLU A 83 -7.28 -4.91 -4.18
CA GLU A 83 -7.81 -6.28 -4.22
C GLU A 83 -7.67 -7.01 -2.87
N CYS A 84 -6.73 -6.59 -2.03
CA CYS A 84 -6.57 -7.09 -0.66
C CYS A 84 -7.53 -6.44 0.34
N VAL A 85 -8.30 -5.44 -0.05
CA VAL A 85 -9.32 -4.83 0.80
C VAL A 85 -10.66 -5.52 0.53
N ASP A 86 -11.21 -6.15 1.56
CA ASP A 86 -12.52 -6.77 1.50
C ASP A 86 -13.59 -5.66 1.41
N THR A 87 -14.12 -5.49 0.21
CA THR A 87 -15.19 -4.52 -0.06
C THR A 87 -16.59 -5.08 0.24
N GLU A 88 -16.70 -6.31 0.74
CA GLU A 88 -17.95 -6.98 1.04
C GLU A 88 -18.35 -6.81 2.51
N THR A 89 -18.90 -5.64 2.85
CA THR A 89 -19.88 -5.54 3.95
C THR A 89 -20.97 -4.53 3.65
N GLY A 90 -22.20 -5.03 3.45
CA GLY A 90 -23.45 -4.37 3.90
C GLY A 90 -24.17 -3.46 2.91
#